data_AF-A0A3P7KYI6-F1
#
_entry.id   AF-A0A3P7KYI6-F1
#
_cell.length_a   1.000
_cell.length_b   1.000
_cell.length_c   1.000
_cell.angle_alpha   90.00
_cell.angle_beta   90.00
_cell.angle_gamma   90.00
#
_symmetry.space_group_name_H-M   'P 1'
#
loop_
_entity.id
_entity.type
_entity.pdbx_description
1 polymer ?
#
loop_
_entity_poly.entity_id
_entity_poly.type
_entity_poly.pdbx_seq_one_letter_code
_entity_poly.pdbx_strand_id
1 'polypeptide(L)'
;MELNVKQSGIVDRLVFSTNFKIKNRCLRRTVERYLREDLSCGLHSCETCASLGLNNLGRNTNEGKNTVVFGNHAIIVDAEVCLRFMDVFDSNLFTNIIITQNVWEYVKQKSITTYKKLNKFVYEDKDPRFAVFMSEFHHKTFVRQEIELSDSL
;
A
#
# COMPACT_ATOMS: atom_id res chain seq x y z
N MET A 1 3.26 -9.33 -34.38
CA MET A 1 2.07 -8.73 -33.76
C MET A 1 2.58 -7.80 -32.67
N GLU A 2 2.91 -6.57 -33.07
CA GLU A 2 3.40 -5.54 -32.15
C GLU A 2 2.23 -5.15 -31.25
N LEU A 3 2.34 -5.48 -29.96
CA LEU A 3 1.42 -4.98 -28.94
C LEU A 3 1.69 -3.48 -28.78
N ASN A 4 1.12 -2.67 -29.66
CA ASN A 4 0.93 -1.23 -29.50
C ASN A 4 -0.12 -0.94 -28.42
N VAL A 5 -0.01 -1.60 -27.26
CA VAL A 5 -0.62 -1.08 -26.04
C VAL A 5 0.40 -0.06 -25.55
N LYS A 6 0.18 1.23 -25.81
CA LYS A 6 0.85 2.27 -25.03
C LYS A 6 0.62 1.86 -23.57
N GLN A 7 1.66 1.43 -22.87
CA GLN A 7 1.59 1.08 -21.47
C GLN A 7 1.35 2.38 -20.69
N SER A 8 0.10 2.85 -20.72
CA SER A 8 -0.29 4.16 -20.22
C SER A 8 0.03 4.26 -18.75
N GLY A 9 0.59 5.40 -18.34
CA GLY A 9 0.89 5.69 -16.95
C GLY A 9 2.15 5.00 -16.41
N ILE A 10 2.89 4.21 -17.19
CA ILE A 10 4.23 3.74 -16.77
C ILE A 10 5.24 4.87 -16.97
N VAL A 11 5.93 5.23 -15.90
CA VAL A 11 6.95 6.29 -15.86
C VAL A 11 8.37 5.72 -15.89
N ASP A 12 8.61 4.61 -15.19
CA ASP A 12 9.93 4.00 -15.08
C ASP A 12 9.82 2.46 -15.02
N ARG A 13 10.87 1.78 -15.48
CA ARG A 13 11.02 0.32 -15.39
C ARG A 13 12.30 0.00 -14.63
N LEU A 14 12.13 -0.50 -13.42
CA LEU A 14 13.21 -0.95 -12.56
C LEU A 14 13.43 -2.45 -12.69
N VAL A 15 14.69 -2.87 -12.63
CA VAL A 15 15.07 -4.29 -12.67
C VAL A 15 15.79 -4.63 -11.38
N PHE A 16 15.16 -5.45 -10.55
CA PHE A 16 15.73 -5.95 -9.30
C PHE A 16 16.33 -7.33 -9.53
N SER A 17 17.51 -7.57 -8.98
CA SER A 17 18.19 -8.86 -9.06
C SER A 17 18.62 -9.30 -7.68
N THR A 18 18.13 -10.45 -7.24
CA THR A 18 18.48 -11.03 -5.95
C THR A 18 19.14 -12.39 -6.18
N ASN A 19 20.33 -12.56 -5.61
CA ASN A 19 21.01 -13.85 -5.59
C ASN A 19 20.57 -14.63 -4.34
N PHE A 20 20.30 -15.92 -4.49
CA PHE A 20 19.92 -16.80 -3.39
C PHE A 20 20.56 -18.17 -3.56
N LYS A 21 20.86 -18.82 -2.43
CA LYS A 21 21.52 -20.13 -2.41
C LYS A 21 20.49 -21.24 -2.25
N ILE A 22 20.54 -22.23 -3.13
CA ILE A 22 19.82 -23.50 -2.96
C ILE A 22 20.85 -24.63 -2.97
N LYS A 23 21.02 -25.28 -1.82
CA LYS A 23 22.07 -26.31 -1.59
C LYS A 23 23.45 -25.73 -1.94
N ASN A 24 24.13 -26.29 -2.94
CA ASN A 24 25.44 -25.83 -3.42
C ASN A 24 25.38 -24.97 -4.69
N ARG A 25 24.20 -24.48 -5.09
CA ARG A 25 24.03 -23.61 -6.25
C ARG A 25 23.66 -22.20 -5.82
N CYS A 26 24.30 -21.21 -6.43
CA CYS A 26 23.85 -19.82 -6.39
C CYS A 26 22.94 -19.59 -7.60
N LEU A 27 21.72 -19.10 -7.36
CA LEU A 27 20.75 -18.76 -8.39
C LEU A 27 20.46 -17.26 -8.32
N ARG A 28 20.21 -16.64 -9.47
CA ARG A 28 19.79 -15.24 -9.58
C ARG A 28 18.33 -15.18 -9.99
N ARG A 29 17.52 -14.45 -9.22
CA ARG A 29 16.15 -14.07 -9.60
C ARG A 29 16.17 -12.62 -10.07
N THR A 30 15.66 -12.37 -11.26
CA THR A 30 15.47 -11.03 -11.80
C THR A 30 13.97 -10.73 -11.87
N VAL A 31 13.55 -9.59 -11.33
CA VAL A 31 12.16 -9.14 -11.32
C VAL A 31 12.09 -7.72 -11.85
N GLU A 32 11.17 -7.48 -12.77
CA GLU A 32 10.86 -6.13 -13.25
C GLU A 32 9.77 -5.50 -12.39
N ARG A 33 9.91 -4.20 -12.13
CA ARG A 33 8.89 -3.40 -11.46
C ARG A 33 8.66 -2.14 -12.26
N TYR A 34 7.41 -1.91 -12.60
CA TYR A 34 6.98 -0.74 -13.36
C TYR A 34 6.45 0.31 -12.39
N LEU A 35 7.09 1.47 -12.37
CA LEU A 35 6.60 2.63 -11.63
C LEU A 35 5.55 3.36 -12.45
N ARG A 36 4.48 3.75 -11.80
CA ARG A 36 3.27 4.27 -12.41
C ARG A 36 2.87 5.63 -11.85
N GLU A 37 2.15 6.40 -12.66
CA GLU A 37 1.51 7.66 -12.28
C GLU A 37 -0.02 7.60 -12.29
N ASP A 38 -0.60 6.52 -12.81
CA ASP A 38 -2.04 6.30 -12.93
C ASP A 38 -2.60 5.46 -11.77
N LEU A 39 -2.02 5.60 -10.57
CA LEU A 39 -2.49 4.95 -9.35
C LEU A 39 -3.19 5.98 -8.46
N SER A 40 -4.47 5.74 -8.16
CA SER A 40 -5.24 6.65 -7.31
C SER A 40 -4.72 6.70 -5.87
N CYS A 41 -4.74 7.89 -5.26
CA CYS A 41 -4.53 8.08 -3.83
C CYS A 41 -5.70 7.61 -2.95
N GLY A 42 -6.88 7.33 -3.53
CA GLY A 42 -8.07 6.86 -2.81
C GLY A 42 -8.85 7.93 -2.03
N LEU A 43 -8.33 9.16 -1.94
CA LEU A 43 -8.97 10.28 -1.24
C LEU A 43 -10.07 10.92 -2.09
N HIS A 44 -11.27 11.05 -1.51
CA HIS A 44 -12.45 11.62 -2.16
C HIS A 44 -12.24 13.08 -2.60
N SER A 45 -11.46 13.85 -1.83
CA SER A 45 -11.16 15.26 -2.12
C SER A 45 -10.15 15.47 -3.25
N CYS A 46 -9.56 14.40 -3.80
CA CYS A 46 -8.51 14.52 -4.81
C CYS A 46 -9.10 14.50 -6.24
N GLU A 47 -9.20 15.68 -6.85
CA GLU A 47 -9.71 15.84 -8.22
C GLU A 47 -8.83 15.16 -9.27
N THR A 48 -7.49 15.23 -9.10
CA THR A 48 -6.54 14.63 -10.05
C THR A 48 -6.66 13.11 -10.14
N CYS A 49 -7.05 12.47 -9.04
CA CYS A 49 -7.21 11.02 -8.96
C CYS A 49 -8.66 10.58 -9.24
N ALA A 50 -9.61 11.49 -9.47
CA ALA A 50 -11.03 11.17 -9.58
C ALA A 50 -11.32 10.19 -10.73
N SER A 51 -10.57 10.28 -11.84
CA SER A 51 -10.70 9.36 -12.97
C SER A 51 -9.85 8.09 -12.86
N LEU A 52 -8.97 8.00 -11.86
CA LEU A 52 -8.02 6.88 -11.71
C LEU A 52 -8.60 5.70 -10.91
N GLY A 53 -9.67 5.92 -10.13
CA GLY A 53 -10.27 4.86 -9.34
C GLY A 53 -11.38 5.33 -8.38
N LEU A 54 -11.86 4.40 -7.56
CA LEU A 54 -12.86 4.68 -6.53
C LEU A 54 -12.21 5.38 -5.33
N ASN A 55 -12.57 6.64 -5.13
CA ASN A 55 -11.99 7.50 -4.10
C ASN A 55 -13.01 7.78 -3.00
N ASN A 56 -13.11 6.87 -2.04
CA ASN A 56 -14.10 6.92 -0.98
C ASN A 56 -13.55 7.44 0.35
N LEU A 57 -12.22 7.43 0.54
CA LEU A 57 -11.63 7.88 1.81
C LEU A 57 -11.90 9.37 2.01
N GLY A 58 -12.38 9.74 3.19
CA GLY A 58 -12.70 11.12 3.53
C GLY A 58 -14.03 11.62 2.97
N ARG A 59 -14.82 10.78 2.25
CA ARG A 59 -16.17 11.17 1.80
C ARG A 59 -17.08 11.51 2.97
N ASN A 60 -17.04 10.69 4.02
CA ASN A 60 -17.66 11.01 5.29
C ASN A 60 -16.62 11.72 6.15
N THR A 61 -16.81 13.02 6.39
CA THR A 61 -15.86 13.82 7.17
C THR A 61 -15.76 13.30 8.61
N ASN A 62 -14.53 13.25 9.13
CA ASN A 62 -14.24 13.03 10.55
C ASN A 62 -13.79 14.32 11.26
N GLU A 63 -14.01 15.48 10.63
CA GLU A 63 -13.78 16.78 11.24
C GLU A 63 -14.58 16.92 12.55
N GLY A 64 -13.95 17.50 13.57
CA GLY A 64 -14.54 17.67 14.90
C GLY A 64 -14.61 16.40 15.76
N LYS A 65 -14.22 15.23 15.22
CA LYS A 65 -14.10 13.98 16.01
C LYS A 65 -12.76 13.82 16.73
N ASN A 66 -11.77 14.65 16.38
CA ASN A 66 -10.44 14.64 16.94
C ASN A 66 -10.11 16.04 17.48
N THR A 67 -9.60 16.12 18.70
CA THR A 67 -9.24 17.39 19.36
C THR A 67 -7.81 17.84 19.03
N VAL A 68 -6.98 16.95 18.50
CA VAL A 68 -5.57 17.20 18.15
C VAL A 68 -5.42 17.56 16.67
N VAL A 69 -6.11 16.83 15.81
CA VAL A 69 -6.09 17.05 14.35
C VAL A 69 -7.35 17.76 13.93
N PHE A 70 -7.20 19.02 13.53
CA PHE A 70 -8.30 19.81 12.98
C PHE A 70 -8.58 19.41 11.53
N GLY A 71 -9.85 19.29 11.19
CA GLY A 71 -10.29 18.96 9.82
C GLY A 71 -10.40 17.46 9.53
N ASN A 72 -10.79 17.18 8.28
CA ASN A 72 -10.92 15.83 7.76
C ASN A 72 -9.54 15.21 7.53
N HIS A 73 -9.27 14.08 8.17
CA HIS A 73 -7.94 13.46 8.19
C HIS A 73 -8.02 11.96 7.87
N ALA A 74 -6.89 11.43 7.42
CA ALA A 74 -6.66 10.01 7.18
C ALA A 74 -5.57 9.47 8.09
N ILE A 75 -5.64 8.19 8.42
CA ILE A 75 -4.67 7.49 9.27
C ILE A 75 -3.86 6.56 8.38
N ILE A 76 -2.54 6.74 8.34
CA ILE A 76 -1.63 5.79 7.71
C ILE A 76 -1.16 4.82 8.78
N VAL A 77 -1.43 3.53 8.59
CA VAL A 77 -1.18 2.51 9.62
C VAL A 77 0.18 1.86 9.41
N ASP A 78 0.91 1.67 10.51
CA ASP A 78 2.17 0.93 10.53
C ASP A 78 1.97 -0.58 10.73
N ALA A 79 2.93 -1.38 10.31
CA ALA A 79 2.89 -2.83 10.39
C ALA A 79 2.78 -3.36 11.83
N GLU A 80 3.52 -2.77 12.78
CA GLU A 80 3.46 -3.20 14.18
C GLU A 80 2.08 -2.93 14.80
N VAL A 81 1.41 -1.86 14.40
CA VAL A 81 0.03 -1.55 14.84
C VAL A 81 -0.92 -2.62 14.32
N CYS A 82 -0.84 -2.99 13.04
CA CYS A 82 -1.63 -4.09 12.49
C CYS A 82 -1.37 -5.41 13.22
N LEU A 83 -0.11 -5.75 13.52
CA LEU A 83 0.23 -7.02 14.14
C LEU A 83 -0.24 -7.13 15.60
N ARG A 84 -0.15 -6.03 16.37
CA ARG A 84 -0.45 -6.02 17.80
C ARG A 84 -1.88 -5.64 18.13
N PHE A 85 -2.47 -4.75 17.35
CA PHE A 85 -3.73 -4.06 17.68
C PHE A 85 -4.79 -4.18 16.60
N MET A 86 -4.78 -5.27 15.83
CA MET A 86 -5.75 -5.47 14.73
C MET A 86 -7.21 -5.34 15.17
N ASP A 87 -7.53 -5.82 16.38
CA ASP A 87 -8.89 -5.84 16.91
C ASP A 87 -9.43 -4.43 17.19
N VAL A 88 -8.57 -3.42 17.31
CA VAL A 88 -8.98 -2.02 17.44
C VAL A 88 -9.72 -1.54 16.18
N PHE A 89 -9.41 -2.12 15.02
CA PHE A 89 -10.05 -1.79 13.75
C PHE A 89 -11.44 -2.43 13.55
N ASP A 90 -11.84 -3.37 14.42
CA ASP A 90 -13.23 -3.85 14.48
C ASP A 90 -14.19 -2.72 14.92
N SER A 91 -13.67 -1.69 15.60
CA SER A 91 -14.42 -0.50 16.00
C SER A 91 -14.61 0.47 14.83
N ASN A 92 -15.82 1.06 14.74
CA ASN A 92 -16.18 2.08 13.75
C ASN A 92 -15.65 3.49 14.08
N LEU A 93 -14.93 3.65 15.19
CA LEU A 93 -14.35 4.93 15.59
C LEU A 93 -13.22 5.38 14.66
N PHE A 94 -12.46 4.44 14.10
CA PHE A 94 -11.41 4.73 13.14
C PHE A 94 -11.97 4.74 11.73
N THR A 95 -11.78 5.85 11.03
CA THR A 95 -12.21 6.08 9.64
C THR A 95 -11.04 6.57 8.82
N ASN A 96 -11.16 6.48 7.49
CA ASN A 96 -10.17 7.00 6.53
C ASN A 96 -8.78 6.38 6.73
N ILE A 97 -8.71 5.07 6.79
CA ILE A 97 -7.50 4.28 7.04
C ILE A 97 -6.82 3.93 5.72
N ILE A 98 -5.55 4.28 5.62
CA ILE A 98 -4.66 3.96 4.51
C ILE A 98 -3.68 2.90 4.97
N ILE A 99 -3.65 1.77 4.26
CA ILE A 99 -2.66 0.72 4.42
C ILE A 99 -1.71 0.80 3.23
N THR A 100 -0.42 0.99 3.48
CA THR A 100 0.57 0.98 2.39
C THR A 100 0.87 -0.45 1.95
N GLN A 101 1.31 -0.61 0.71
CA GLN A 101 1.67 -1.90 0.15
C GLN A 101 2.74 -2.63 0.98
N ASN A 102 3.77 -1.92 1.46
CA ASN A 102 4.83 -2.53 2.27
C ASN A 102 4.29 -3.07 3.60
N VAL A 103 3.40 -2.33 4.26
CA VAL A 103 2.73 -2.78 5.49
C VAL A 103 1.88 -4.01 5.21
N TRP A 104 1.11 -4.00 4.12
CA TRP A 104 0.29 -5.12 3.69
C TRP A 104 1.12 -6.41 3.47
N GLU A 105 2.21 -6.30 2.71
CA GLU A 105 3.11 -7.40 2.41
C GLU A 105 3.85 -7.90 3.66
N TYR A 106 4.31 -6.99 4.53
CA TYR A 106 4.96 -7.33 5.79
C TYR A 106 4.02 -8.12 6.72
N VAL A 107 2.79 -7.63 6.91
CA VAL A 107 1.78 -8.33 7.73
C VAL A 107 1.46 -9.70 7.16
N LYS A 108 1.32 -9.82 5.83
CA LYS A 108 1.11 -11.11 5.16
C LYS A 108 2.22 -12.11 5.44
N GLN A 109 3.47 -11.67 5.47
CA GLN A 109 4.63 -12.52 5.75
C GLN A 109 4.74 -12.90 7.23
N LYS A 110 4.37 -11.99 8.14
CA LYS A 110 4.54 -12.19 9.60
C LYS A 110 3.37 -12.90 10.27
N SER A 111 2.12 -12.59 9.90
CA SER A 111 0.92 -13.14 10.54
C SER A 111 -0.21 -13.32 9.52
N ILE A 112 -0.43 -14.57 9.12
CA ILE A 112 -1.52 -14.93 8.21
C ILE A 112 -2.90 -14.62 8.82
N THR A 113 -3.04 -14.72 10.15
CA THR A 113 -4.29 -14.45 10.86
C THR A 113 -4.66 -12.97 10.78
N THR A 114 -3.71 -12.08 11.06
CA THR A 114 -3.89 -10.62 10.93
C THR A 114 -4.17 -10.24 9.47
N TYR A 115 -3.42 -10.83 8.54
CA TYR A 115 -3.65 -10.61 7.11
C TYR A 115 -5.06 -11.00 6.67
N LYS A 116 -5.59 -12.13 7.16
CA LYS A 116 -6.98 -12.54 6.85
C LYS A 116 -8.00 -11.51 7.33
N LYS A 117 -7.82 -10.92 8.52
CA LYS A 117 -8.69 -9.83 9.00
C LYS A 117 -8.59 -8.59 8.10
N LEU A 118 -7.38 -8.14 7.77
CA LEU A 118 -7.18 -7.02 6.86
C LEU A 118 -7.79 -7.29 5.47
N ASN A 119 -7.59 -8.49 4.94
CA ASN A 119 -8.14 -8.91 3.66
C ASN A 119 -9.67 -8.90 3.66
N LYS A 120 -10.28 -9.38 4.75
CA LYS A 120 -11.71 -9.32 4.94
C LYS A 120 -12.23 -7.88 4.89
N PHE A 121 -11.66 -6.96 5.69
CA PHE A 121 -12.09 -5.55 5.67
C PHE A 121 -11.98 -4.90 4.29
N VAL A 122 -10.83 -5.08 3.63
CA VAL A 122 -10.53 -4.37 2.39
C VAL A 122 -11.24 -4.96 1.17
N TYR A 123 -11.24 -6.29 1.02
CA TYR A 123 -11.61 -6.94 -0.24
C TYR A 123 -12.91 -7.75 -0.15
N GLU A 124 -13.20 -8.40 0.98
CA GLU A 124 -14.43 -9.17 1.14
C GLU A 124 -15.60 -8.24 1.48
N ASP A 125 -15.48 -7.49 2.58
CA ASP A 125 -16.50 -6.56 3.06
C ASP A 125 -16.50 -5.24 2.29
N LYS A 126 -15.37 -4.91 1.63
CA LYS A 126 -15.15 -3.65 0.90
C LYS A 126 -15.49 -2.43 1.77
N ASP A 127 -15.04 -2.46 3.01
CA ASP A 127 -15.31 -1.41 3.98
C ASP A 127 -14.73 -0.07 3.47
N PRO A 128 -15.56 0.96 3.24
CA PRO A 128 -15.13 2.23 2.66
C PRO A 128 -14.16 3.00 3.57
N ARG A 129 -13.99 2.58 4.83
CA ARG A 129 -13.02 3.15 5.75
C ARG A 129 -11.60 2.77 5.39
N PHE A 130 -11.36 1.70 4.64
CA PHE A 130 -10.02 1.22 4.33
C PHE A 130 -9.69 1.41 2.85
N ALA A 131 -8.45 1.82 2.56
CA ALA A 131 -7.87 1.68 1.23
C ALA A 131 -6.43 1.17 1.32
N VAL A 132 -6.05 0.38 0.32
CA VAL A 132 -4.66 -0.05 0.15
C VAL A 132 -4.01 0.83 -0.90
N PHE A 133 -2.94 1.53 -0.51
CA PHE A 133 -2.16 2.38 -1.40
C PHE A 133 -0.92 1.64 -1.91
N MET A 134 -0.80 1.54 -3.24
CA MET A 134 0.27 0.81 -3.93
C MET A 134 1.58 1.61 -3.98
N SER A 135 2.16 1.87 -2.80
CA SER A 135 3.32 2.74 -2.61
C SER A 135 4.56 2.29 -3.38
N GLU A 136 4.76 0.97 -3.56
CA GLU A 136 5.92 0.42 -4.27
C GLU A 136 5.80 0.55 -5.79
N PHE A 137 4.60 0.75 -6.31
CA PHE A 137 4.35 0.91 -7.74
C PHE A 137 4.13 2.36 -8.14
N HIS A 138 4.01 3.30 -7.20
CA HIS A 138 3.78 4.70 -7.52
C HIS A 138 5.12 5.46 -7.63
N HIS A 139 5.38 6.12 -8.77
CA HIS A 139 6.68 6.71 -9.09
C HIS A 139 7.17 7.78 -8.10
N LYS A 140 6.26 8.52 -7.45
CA LYS A 140 6.62 9.55 -6.44
C LYS A 140 6.90 9.00 -5.05
N THR A 141 6.42 7.81 -4.72
CA THR A 141 6.50 7.26 -3.36
C THR A 141 7.42 6.05 -3.27
N PHE A 142 7.78 5.46 -4.41
CA PHE A 142 8.75 4.39 -4.46
C PHE A 142 10.11 4.89 -3.99
N VAL A 143 10.72 4.17 -3.05
CA VAL A 143 12.05 4.45 -2.53
C VAL A 143 12.98 3.32 -2.95
N ARG A 144 14.10 3.65 -3.60
CA ARG A 144 15.14 2.67 -3.92
C ARG A 144 15.86 2.28 -2.65
N GLN A 145 16.13 0.98 -2.50
CA GLN A 145 16.96 0.51 -1.40
C GLN A 145 18.40 1.03 -1.58
N GLU A 146 18.90 1.73 -0.56
CA GLU A 146 20.30 2.12 -0.50
C GLU A 146 21.15 0.89 -0.15
N ILE A 147 22.24 0.69 -0.90
CA ILE A 147 23.11 -0.50 -0.79
C ILE A 147 23.84 -0.55 0.57
N GLU A 148 23.98 0.59 1.24
CA GLU A 148 24.77 0.72 2.48
C GLU A 148 23.96 0.42 3.77
N LEU A 149 22.63 0.27 3.68
CA LEU A 149 21.75 0.04 4.84
C LEU A 149 21.34 -1.43 5.01
N SER A 150 21.82 -2.36 4.16
CA SER A 150 21.37 -3.76 4.16
C SER A 150 22.11 -4.70 5.10
N ASP A 151 23.17 -4.26 5.79
CA ASP A 151 24.09 -5.14 6.51
C ASP A 151 23.85 -5.26 8.03
N SER A 152 22.72 -4.77 8.54
CA SER A 152 22.43 -4.92 9.97
C SER A 152 20.93 -4.93 10.31
N LEU A 153 20.26 -6.06 10.05
CA LEU A 153 19.08 -6.53 10.79
C LEU A 153 19.01 -8.06 10.77
#